data_AF-A0A2N7CA70-F1
#
_entry.id   AF-A0A2N7CA70-F1
#
_cell.length_a   1.000
_cell.length_b   1.000
_cell.length_c   1.000
_cell.angle_alpha   90.00
_cell.angle_beta   90.00
_cell.angle_gamma   90.00
#
_symmetry.space_group_name_H-M   'P 1'
#
loop_
_entity.id
_entity.type
_entity.pdbx_description
1 polymer ?
#
loop_
_entity_poly.entity_id
_entity_poly.type
_entity_poly.pdbx_seq_one_letter_code
_entity_poly.pdbx_strand_id
1 'polypeptide(L)'
;MAKPDSARAYTASHFINLFPSLVREELLSDSKLLEELGVEVDATVSFGRNGAAFSRSALFKAIRSAFKNIEQEFCLEDVNGNFWSLCNVPSERPTFSLTKGNVQISNDSFWPLCCDVDRRLRIFETEVKKRGLSKTFWKSWSTILSMPTLNDESVSDLFLDLDCSPVHTEELLKHELQNQSNKITTLVPIDTRYYERLVGKYCGSKNIDEYCNSELKQYFDNKIENGVSEKDFLICTHKSISEVVSNNINDEEAYQEIANRAIETSHPVLLISCLEVGVLKFAESSGGVIKKIFECISSEKTLENLRLFSSMAVFVDGELARLQIFKGKPPFYRRLASFAQSALIVQIALEEGVAFDKVEQWAVQQRGLYFFCQSFVDLVEEPRWLPTYLTTEQLINELYGRVNNVCQDVDKSEVTEYLRKELQAASRINMYCFLPGPLEGNSTPAVLPDEILGLLGQHIKSEPSVDSYRILMNSAPFWKIDDEYLERAVSLLENAQHKLAAVSDKDSVYQVLNGLAQVSCMTRSKRLAASVLALSRLYRDYIDVNSEPENYLAIGIVAGAAFEDKDGWSEYIGQWCTDLAYMRISEEATVKIEVMLERLCVLEPYLYYTCSRALDIFKMLGKK
;
A
#
# COMPACT_ATOMS: atom_id res chain seq x y z
N MET A 1 55.20 -5.60 18.44
CA MET A 1 54.90 -5.78 17.00
C MET A 1 53.44 -6.14 16.89
N ALA A 2 52.58 -5.17 16.53
CA ALA A 2 51.17 -5.44 16.24
C ALA A 2 51.08 -6.25 14.93
N LYS A 3 50.20 -7.26 14.90
CA LYS A 3 49.94 -8.04 13.68
C LYS A 3 49.49 -7.09 12.55
N PRO A 4 49.96 -7.26 11.30
CA PRO A 4 49.60 -6.38 10.18
C PRO A 4 48.09 -6.26 9.94
N ASP A 5 47.30 -7.28 10.31
CA ASP A 5 45.83 -7.26 10.21
C ASP A 5 45.16 -6.27 11.18
N SER A 6 45.77 -5.98 12.34
CA SER A 6 45.20 -5.09 13.36
C SER A 6 45.28 -3.60 12.97
N ALA A 7 46.29 -3.20 12.20
CA ALA A 7 46.43 -1.81 11.74
C ALA A 7 45.43 -1.47 10.63
N ARG A 8 45.14 -2.46 9.77
CA ARG A 8 44.14 -2.33 8.69
C ARG A 8 42.73 -2.19 9.26
N ALA A 9 42.35 -3.05 10.20
CA ALA A 9 41.07 -2.99 10.90
C ALA A 9 40.87 -1.66 11.63
N TYR A 10 41.89 -1.20 12.37
CA TYR A 10 41.85 0.07 13.08
C TYR A 10 41.66 1.27 12.14
N THR A 11 42.39 1.29 11.02
CA THR A 11 42.28 2.35 10.02
C THR A 11 40.90 2.35 9.35
N ALA A 12 40.42 1.16 8.96
CA ALA A 12 39.10 0.99 8.35
C ALA A 12 37.96 1.45 9.27
N SER A 13 37.97 1.04 10.54
CA SER A 13 36.99 1.48 11.54
C SER A 13 36.99 3.01 11.73
N HIS A 14 38.18 3.63 11.71
CA HIS A 14 38.29 5.08 11.83
C HIS A 14 37.72 5.82 10.60
N PHE A 15 37.97 5.30 9.39
CA PHE A 15 37.40 5.85 8.16
C PHE A 15 35.88 5.68 8.07
N ILE A 16 35.35 4.53 8.48
CA ILE A 16 33.89 4.29 8.54
C ILE A 16 33.21 5.35 9.42
N ASN A 17 33.85 5.73 10.53
CA ASN A 17 33.36 6.76 11.44
C ASN A 17 33.44 8.21 10.90
N LEU A 18 34.08 8.44 9.74
CA LEU A 18 34.07 9.76 9.07
C LEU A 18 32.85 9.94 8.16
N PHE A 19 32.14 8.86 7.80
CA PHE A 19 30.95 8.96 6.96
C PHE A 19 29.72 9.43 7.76
N PRO A 20 28.76 10.11 7.10
CA PRO A 20 27.44 10.42 7.66
C PRO A 20 26.74 9.15 8.18
N SER A 21 25.86 9.28 9.18
CA SER A 21 25.25 8.14 9.88
C SER A 21 24.61 7.10 8.96
N LEU A 22 23.86 7.54 7.94
CA LEU A 22 23.23 6.65 6.96
C LEU A 22 24.25 5.81 6.16
N VAL A 23 25.30 6.45 5.66
CA VAL A 23 26.36 5.76 4.91
C VAL A 23 27.17 4.86 5.83
N ARG A 24 27.36 5.29 7.08
CA ARG A 24 28.05 4.52 8.11
C ARG A 24 27.27 3.26 8.47
N GLU A 25 25.96 3.35 8.68
CA GLU A 25 25.09 2.21 8.97
C GLU A 25 25.10 1.20 7.81
N GLU A 26 25.01 1.67 6.57
CA GLU A 26 25.12 0.82 5.38
C GLU A 26 26.47 0.08 5.35
N LEU A 27 27.58 0.80 5.53
CA LEU A 27 28.94 0.22 5.54
C LEU A 27 29.17 -0.75 6.70
N LEU A 28 28.57 -0.49 7.87
CA LEU A 28 28.63 -1.38 9.04
C LEU A 28 27.67 -2.57 8.91
N SER A 29 26.72 -2.55 7.98
CA SER A 29 25.80 -3.66 7.71
C SER A 29 26.36 -4.68 6.69
N ASP A 30 27.37 -4.29 5.91
CA ASP A 30 28.02 -5.18 4.94
C ASP A 30 29.06 -6.08 5.63
N SER A 31 28.62 -7.28 6.04
CA SER A 31 29.45 -8.26 6.73
C SER A 31 30.65 -8.73 5.89
N LYS A 32 30.53 -8.79 4.55
CA LYS A 32 31.64 -9.14 3.66
C LYS A 32 32.70 -8.04 3.65
N LEU A 33 32.28 -6.79 3.54
CA LEU A 33 33.17 -5.64 3.60
C LEU A 33 33.91 -5.58 4.93
N LEU A 34 33.20 -5.78 6.04
CA LEU A 34 33.81 -5.79 7.38
C LEU A 34 34.81 -6.95 7.55
N GLU A 35 34.48 -8.14 7.05
CA GLU A 35 35.38 -9.31 7.05
C GLU A 35 36.64 -9.06 6.19
N GLU A 36 36.50 -8.48 5.00
CA GLU A 36 37.62 -8.09 4.13
C GLU A 36 38.52 -7.01 4.76
N LEU A 37 37.94 -6.12 5.57
CA LEU A 37 38.66 -5.06 6.27
C LEU A 37 39.20 -5.50 7.64
N GLY A 38 38.85 -6.70 8.11
CA GLY A 38 39.20 -7.23 9.42
C GLY A 38 38.56 -6.46 10.59
N VAL A 39 37.46 -5.75 10.34
CA VAL A 39 36.76 -4.93 11.35
C VAL A 39 35.72 -5.82 12.03
N GLU A 40 35.98 -6.20 13.28
CA GLU A 40 34.97 -6.85 14.12
C GLU A 40 34.04 -5.78 14.71
N VAL A 41 32.80 -5.76 14.25
CA VAL A 41 31.73 -4.92 14.81
C VAL A 41 30.82 -5.84 15.61
N ASP A 42 30.83 -5.69 16.95
CA ASP A 42 29.89 -6.41 17.79
C ASP A 42 28.67 -5.53 18.06
N ALA A 43 27.49 -6.03 17.70
CA ALA A 43 26.25 -5.31 17.91
C ALA A 43 25.90 -5.23 19.40
N THR A 44 25.11 -4.22 19.78
CA THR A 44 24.60 -4.08 21.15
C THR A 44 23.16 -4.56 21.22
N VAL A 45 22.86 -5.45 22.16
CA VAL A 45 21.50 -5.91 22.46
C VAL A 45 20.98 -5.18 23.69
N SER A 46 19.87 -4.45 23.56
CA SER A 46 19.26 -3.67 24.65
C SER A 46 17.92 -4.23 25.12
N PHE A 47 17.69 -4.22 26.43
CA PHE A 47 16.46 -4.69 27.07
C PHE A 47 15.67 -3.51 27.68
N GLY A 48 14.63 -3.06 26.97
CA GLY A 48 13.62 -2.11 27.45
C GLY A 48 14.16 -0.73 27.87
N ARG A 49 13.34 0.03 28.60
CA ARG A 49 13.68 1.38 29.10
C ARG A 49 14.68 1.38 30.28
N ASN A 50 15.08 0.20 30.77
CA ASN A 50 15.93 0.06 31.96
C ASN A 50 17.43 0.29 31.68
N GLY A 51 17.80 0.58 30.43
CA GLY A 51 19.17 0.88 30.03
C GLY A 51 20.13 -0.30 30.08
N ALA A 52 19.62 -1.52 30.28
CA ALA A 52 20.41 -2.75 30.23
C ALA A 52 20.77 -3.05 28.77
N ALA A 53 22.05 -2.98 28.45
CA ALA A 53 22.54 -3.21 27.10
C ALA A 53 23.86 -3.99 27.17
N PHE A 54 24.02 -4.97 26.29
CA PHE A 54 25.14 -5.90 26.31
C PHE A 54 25.74 -6.04 24.92
N SER A 55 27.05 -6.30 24.86
CA SER A 55 27.66 -6.77 23.62
C SER A 55 27.00 -8.10 23.21
N ARG A 56 26.63 -8.23 21.93
CA ARG A 56 25.92 -9.39 21.38
C ARG A 56 26.72 -10.66 21.62
N SER A 57 28.02 -10.66 21.30
CA SER A 57 28.88 -11.82 21.49
C SER A 57 28.96 -12.27 22.95
N ALA A 58 29.11 -11.33 23.89
CA ALA A 58 29.17 -11.62 25.32
C ALA A 58 27.84 -12.20 25.83
N LEU A 59 26.73 -11.57 25.47
CA LEU A 59 25.39 -11.99 25.83
C LEU A 59 25.07 -13.38 25.27
N PHE A 60 25.32 -13.62 23.98
CA PHE A 60 24.97 -14.89 23.34
C PHE A 60 25.81 -16.04 23.90
N LYS A 61 27.10 -15.81 24.18
CA LYS A 61 27.95 -16.78 24.87
C LYS A 61 27.44 -17.11 26.27
N ALA A 62 27.01 -16.11 27.03
CA ALA A 62 26.46 -16.31 28.37
C ALA A 62 25.13 -17.08 28.33
N ILE A 63 24.21 -16.74 27.41
CA ILE A 63 22.94 -17.45 27.23
C ILE A 63 23.16 -18.92 26.86
N ARG A 64 24.06 -19.21 25.89
CA ARG A 64 24.42 -20.60 25.54
C ARG A 64 24.93 -21.38 26.75
N SER A 65 25.75 -20.72 27.59
CA SER A 65 26.32 -21.33 28.79
C SER A 65 25.24 -21.62 29.84
N ALA A 66 24.28 -20.71 30.02
CA ALA A 66 23.14 -20.89 30.92
C ALA A 66 22.19 -21.99 30.46
N PHE A 67 21.85 -22.04 29.16
CA PHE A 67 21.01 -23.12 28.63
C PHE A 67 21.68 -24.50 28.69
N LYS A 68 23.01 -24.55 28.75
CA LYS A 68 23.75 -25.80 28.95
C LYS A 68 23.83 -26.21 30.43
N ASN A 69 23.93 -25.26 31.35
CA ASN A 69 24.14 -25.50 32.77
C ASN A 69 22.99 -24.90 33.60
N ILE A 70 21.90 -25.66 33.69
CA ILE A 70 20.60 -25.20 34.23
C ILE A 70 20.68 -24.64 35.65
N GLU A 71 21.59 -25.14 36.49
CA GLU A 71 21.74 -24.74 37.89
C GLU A 71 22.79 -23.65 38.12
N GLN A 72 23.49 -23.21 37.07
CA GLN A 72 24.62 -22.29 37.20
C GLN A 72 24.24 -20.85 36.88
N GLU A 73 24.72 -19.94 37.71
CA GLU A 73 24.59 -18.50 37.55
C GLU A 73 25.83 -17.93 36.85
N PHE A 74 25.62 -17.08 35.85
CA PHE A 74 26.68 -16.47 35.04
C PHE A 74 26.71 -14.97 35.26
N CYS A 75 27.90 -14.40 35.47
CA CYS A 75 28.07 -12.96 35.60
C CYS A 75 28.32 -12.35 34.21
N LEU A 76 27.55 -11.30 33.86
CA LEU A 76 27.63 -10.60 32.59
C LEU A 76 27.74 -9.09 32.84
N GLU A 77 28.70 -8.43 32.18
CA GLU A 77 28.89 -6.98 32.27
C GLU A 77 28.11 -6.27 31.16
N ASP A 78 27.36 -5.23 31.51
CA ASP A 78 26.66 -4.36 30.55
C ASP A 78 27.59 -3.30 29.95
N VAL A 79 27.20 -2.65 28.84
CA VAL A 79 28.02 -1.60 28.19
C VAL A 79 28.31 -0.39 29.08
N ASN A 80 27.59 -0.24 30.20
CA ASN A 80 27.82 0.81 31.20
C ASN A 80 28.71 0.33 32.36
N GLY A 81 29.30 -0.87 32.28
CA GLY A 81 30.20 -1.45 33.28
C GLY A 81 29.50 -2.04 34.51
N ASN A 82 28.19 -2.28 34.46
CA ASN A 82 27.47 -2.91 35.57
C ASN A 82 27.36 -4.42 35.39
N PHE A 83 27.47 -5.15 36.49
CA PHE A 83 27.33 -6.61 36.50
C PHE A 83 25.88 -7.04 36.69
N TRP A 84 25.48 -8.00 35.88
CA TRP A 84 24.19 -8.69 35.89
C TRP A 84 24.42 -10.17 36.12
N SER A 85 23.55 -10.78 36.92
CA SER A 85 23.45 -12.23 37.01
C SER A 85 22.53 -12.74 35.90
N LEU A 86 22.97 -13.78 35.19
CA LEU A 86 22.20 -14.51 34.18
C LEU A 86 22.03 -15.96 34.64
N CYS A 87 20.78 -16.42 34.76
CA CYS A 87 20.46 -17.80 35.08
C CYS A 87 19.40 -18.36 34.12
N ASN A 88 19.42 -19.68 33.90
CA ASN A 88 18.37 -20.36 33.16
C ASN A 88 17.13 -20.53 34.06
N VAL A 89 15.95 -20.25 33.51
CA VAL A 89 14.67 -20.47 34.19
C VAL A 89 14.04 -21.72 33.60
N PRO A 90 13.81 -22.78 34.40
CA PRO A 90 13.17 -23.99 33.91
C PRO A 90 11.75 -23.70 33.41
N SER A 91 11.56 -23.74 32.10
CA SER A 91 10.25 -23.64 31.44
C SER A 91 10.20 -24.50 30.18
N GLU A 92 8.99 -24.72 29.64
CA GLU A 92 8.80 -25.47 28.38
C GLU A 92 9.55 -24.83 27.21
N ARG A 93 9.61 -23.49 27.18
CA ARG A 93 10.47 -22.72 26.28
C ARG A 93 11.81 -22.36 26.97
N PRO A 94 12.96 -22.37 26.29
CA PRO A 94 14.23 -21.92 26.88
C PRO A 94 14.13 -20.45 27.27
N THR A 95 14.21 -20.18 28.57
CA THR A 95 14.05 -18.84 29.15
C THR A 95 15.23 -18.56 30.05
N PHE A 96 15.76 -17.35 30.02
CA PHE A 96 16.75 -16.90 30.99
C PHE A 96 16.24 -15.69 31.77
N SER A 97 16.82 -15.48 32.94
CA SER A 97 16.59 -14.28 33.74
C SER A 97 17.89 -13.51 33.93
N LEU A 98 17.83 -12.20 33.69
CA LEU A 98 18.86 -11.22 34.01
C LEU A 98 18.47 -10.47 35.27
N THR A 99 19.32 -10.50 36.29
CA THR A 99 19.05 -9.87 37.60
C THR A 99 20.15 -8.88 37.98
N LYS A 100 19.74 -7.67 38.38
CA LYS A 100 20.61 -6.63 38.98
C LYS A 100 19.86 -5.94 40.11
N GLY A 101 20.25 -6.25 41.36
CA GLY A 101 19.56 -5.73 42.55
C GLY A 101 18.08 -6.13 42.54
N ASN A 102 17.18 -5.14 42.51
CA ASN A 102 15.73 -5.37 42.47
C ASN A 102 15.17 -5.45 41.03
N VAL A 103 16.00 -5.27 40.01
CA VAL A 103 15.58 -5.35 38.61
C VAL A 103 15.78 -6.78 38.12
N GLN A 104 14.70 -7.41 37.67
CA GLN A 104 14.71 -8.73 37.06
C GLN A 104 14.07 -8.64 35.67
N ILE A 105 14.77 -9.15 34.67
CA ILE A 105 14.30 -9.25 33.29
C ILE A 105 14.24 -10.74 32.95
N SER A 106 13.13 -11.19 32.38
CA SER A 106 12.96 -12.56 31.89
C SER A 106 12.75 -12.52 30.38
N ASN A 107 13.41 -13.40 29.63
CA ASN A 107 13.30 -13.43 28.17
C ASN A 107 13.39 -14.86 27.62
N ASP A 108 12.46 -15.21 26.73
CA ASP A 108 12.33 -16.51 26.07
C ASP A 108 12.60 -16.44 24.55
N SER A 109 12.94 -15.26 24.03
CA SER A 109 13.10 -14.98 22.60
C SER A 109 14.41 -15.55 22.05
N PHE A 110 15.43 -15.75 22.89
CA PHE A 110 16.74 -16.31 22.51
C PHE A 110 16.78 -17.84 22.42
N TRP A 111 15.63 -18.49 22.25
CA TRP A 111 15.51 -19.94 22.05
C TRP A 111 16.40 -20.52 20.93
N PRO A 112 16.79 -19.80 19.84
CA PRO A 112 17.73 -20.35 18.85
C PRO A 112 19.11 -20.68 19.44
N LEU A 113 19.50 -20.07 20.57
CA LEU A 113 20.78 -20.35 21.24
C LEU A 113 20.77 -21.65 22.07
N CYS A 114 19.63 -22.34 22.18
CA CYS A 114 19.52 -23.61 22.88
C CYS A 114 20.39 -24.70 22.19
N CYS A 115 21.06 -25.56 22.96
CA CYS A 115 21.91 -26.62 22.40
C CYS A 115 21.10 -27.82 21.86
N ASP A 116 19.84 -27.98 22.29
CA ASP A 116 18.96 -29.07 21.89
C ASP A 116 18.31 -28.76 20.53
N VAL A 117 18.77 -29.45 19.49
CA VAL A 117 18.32 -29.27 18.10
C VAL A 117 16.82 -29.58 17.95
N ASP A 118 16.35 -30.67 18.55
CA ASP A 118 14.94 -31.09 18.44
C ASP A 118 14.01 -30.10 19.16
N ARG A 119 14.47 -29.55 20.29
CA ARG A 119 13.75 -28.48 20.99
C ARG A 119 13.74 -27.18 20.19
N ARG A 120 14.86 -26.78 19.59
CA ARG A 120 14.91 -25.59 18.71
C ARG A 120 13.97 -25.72 17.52
N LEU A 121 14.00 -26.87 16.82
CA LEU A 121 13.17 -27.09 15.64
C LEU A 121 11.67 -27.11 15.99
N ARG A 122 11.29 -27.70 17.14
CA ARG A 122 9.91 -27.65 17.63
C ARG A 122 9.43 -26.22 17.90
N ILE A 123 10.26 -25.41 18.58
CA ILE A 123 9.91 -23.99 18.85
C ILE A 123 9.84 -23.20 17.54
N PHE A 124 10.78 -23.43 16.63
CA PHE A 124 10.77 -22.78 15.32
C PHE A 124 9.52 -23.13 14.52
N GLU A 125 9.09 -24.39 14.51
CA GLU A 125 7.84 -24.79 13.87
C GLU A 125 6.64 -24.06 14.49
N THR A 126 6.58 -23.91 15.81
CA THR A 126 5.53 -23.13 16.48
C THR A 126 5.57 -21.65 16.08
N GLU A 127 6.75 -21.02 16.04
CA GLU A 127 6.90 -19.62 15.61
C GLU A 127 6.48 -19.40 14.16
N VAL A 128 6.87 -20.33 13.29
CA VAL A 128 6.53 -20.32 11.87
C VAL A 128 5.03 -20.46 11.66
N LYS A 129 4.36 -21.36 12.39
CA LYS A 129 2.90 -21.52 12.37
C LYS A 129 2.20 -20.27 12.90
N LYS A 130 2.58 -19.79 14.08
CA LYS A 130 2.05 -18.57 14.69
C LYS A 130 2.13 -17.37 13.73
N ARG A 131 3.23 -17.26 12.98
CA ARG A 131 3.47 -16.15 12.06
C ARG A 131 2.94 -16.38 10.64
N GLY A 132 2.32 -17.53 10.36
CA GLY A 132 1.79 -17.87 9.03
C GLY A 132 2.86 -17.94 7.93
N LEU A 133 4.10 -18.30 8.27
CA LEU A 133 5.23 -18.30 7.32
C LEU A 133 5.19 -19.52 6.38
N SER A 134 5.88 -19.40 5.25
CA SER A 134 5.82 -20.39 4.17
C SER A 134 6.65 -21.66 4.42
N LYS A 135 6.28 -22.74 3.73
CA LYS A 135 7.03 -24.02 3.68
C LYS A 135 8.47 -23.82 3.21
N THR A 136 8.70 -22.90 2.29
CA THR A 136 10.04 -22.57 1.80
C THR A 136 10.88 -21.88 2.86
N PHE A 137 10.28 -20.92 3.60
CA PHE A 137 10.93 -20.25 4.73
C PHE A 137 11.34 -21.28 5.79
N TRP A 138 10.41 -22.12 6.21
CA TRP A 138 10.67 -23.19 7.17
C TRP A 138 11.80 -24.10 6.71
N LYS A 139 11.75 -24.62 5.47
CA LYS A 139 12.79 -25.52 4.97
C LYS A 139 14.18 -24.88 4.97
N SER A 140 14.27 -23.60 4.57
CA SER A 140 15.55 -22.87 4.55
C SER A 140 16.15 -22.71 5.95
N TRP A 141 15.35 -22.24 6.91
CA TRP A 141 15.81 -22.00 8.28
C TRP A 141 15.94 -23.27 9.11
N SER A 142 15.10 -24.28 8.90
CA SER A 142 15.26 -25.59 9.55
C SER A 142 16.59 -26.24 9.20
N THR A 143 17.08 -26.05 7.97
CA THR A 143 18.40 -26.53 7.57
C THR A 143 19.52 -25.89 8.40
N ILE A 144 19.43 -24.57 8.62
CA ILE A 144 20.39 -23.81 9.44
C ILE A 144 20.26 -24.21 10.92
N LEU A 145 19.04 -24.20 11.45
CA LEU A 145 18.72 -24.53 12.85
C LEU A 145 19.02 -25.98 13.25
N SER A 146 19.24 -26.87 12.28
CA SER A 146 19.67 -28.25 12.51
C SER A 146 21.17 -28.37 12.82
N MET A 147 21.97 -27.32 12.62
CA MET A 147 23.39 -27.34 12.95
C MET A 147 23.62 -27.44 14.46
N PRO A 148 24.55 -28.30 14.96
CA PRO A 148 24.78 -28.45 16.41
C PRO A 148 25.09 -27.14 17.14
N THR A 149 25.87 -26.26 16.49
CA THR A 149 26.22 -24.93 16.99
C THR A 149 25.91 -23.88 15.93
N LEU A 150 25.05 -22.94 16.27
CA LEU A 150 24.73 -21.77 15.44
C LEU A 150 25.71 -20.65 15.74
N ASN A 151 26.18 -19.97 14.70
CA ASN A 151 26.94 -18.71 14.86
C ASN A 151 26.00 -17.56 15.25
N ASP A 152 26.57 -16.46 15.74
CA ASP A 152 25.80 -15.31 16.24
C ASP A 152 25.10 -14.60 15.09
N GLU A 153 25.71 -14.57 13.90
CA GLU A 153 25.17 -13.97 12.68
C GLU A 153 23.87 -14.65 12.26
N SER A 154 23.84 -15.98 12.14
CA SER A 154 22.63 -16.71 11.71
C SER A 154 21.46 -16.51 12.69
N VAL A 155 21.76 -16.33 13.97
CA VAL A 155 20.74 -16.06 14.99
C VAL A 155 20.20 -14.64 14.85
N SER A 156 21.08 -13.65 14.62
CA SER A 156 20.67 -12.28 14.30
C SER A 156 19.83 -12.22 13.02
N ASP A 157 20.28 -12.87 11.95
CA ASP A 157 19.58 -12.94 10.67
C ASP A 157 18.21 -13.59 10.81
N LEU A 158 18.08 -14.65 11.62
CA LEU A 158 16.80 -15.28 11.91
C LEU A 158 15.84 -14.31 12.59
N PHE A 159 16.30 -13.54 13.58
CA PHE A 159 15.44 -12.57 14.25
C PHE A 159 14.99 -11.47 13.31
N LEU A 160 15.92 -10.88 12.54
CA LEU A 160 15.58 -9.87 11.54
C LEU A 160 14.57 -10.41 10.51
N ASP A 161 14.76 -11.66 10.09
CA ASP A 161 13.85 -12.28 9.14
C ASP A 161 12.50 -12.62 9.79
N LEU A 162 12.43 -13.03 11.06
CA LEU A 162 11.16 -13.24 11.77
C LEU A 162 10.41 -11.92 12.02
N ASP A 163 11.12 -10.83 12.31
CA ASP A 163 10.56 -9.50 12.54
C ASP A 163 9.90 -8.92 11.28
N CYS A 164 10.32 -9.36 10.09
CA CYS A 164 9.65 -9.04 8.83
C CYS A 164 8.29 -9.76 8.64
N SER A 165 7.50 -9.99 9.69
CA SER A 165 6.21 -10.69 9.60
C SER A 165 5.04 -9.76 9.95
N PRO A 166 3.87 -9.90 9.28
CA PRO A 166 2.64 -9.18 9.64
C PRO A 166 2.27 -9.28 11.11
N VAL A 167 2.47 -10.46 11.73
CA VAL A 167 2.21 -10.70 13.15
C VAL A 167 3.09 -9.85 14.05
N HIS A 168 4.38 -9.74 13.74
CA HIS A 168 5.29 -8.90 14.53
C HIS A 168 4.91 -7.43 14.46
N THR A 169 4.61 -6.93 13.26
CA THR A 169 4.15 -5.54 13.08
C THR A 169 2.84 -5.27 13.82
N GLU A 170 1.90 -6.22 13.82
CA GLU A 170 0.66 -6.09 14.60
C GLU A 170 0.94 -5.99 16.11
N GLU A 171 1.78 -6.87 16.66
CA GLU A 171 2.18 -6.86 18.08
C GLU A 171 2.86 -5.52 18.44
N LEU A 172 3.71 -5.00 17.55
CA LEU A 172 4.34 -3.69 17.73
C LEU A 172 3.33 -2.54 17.67
N LEU A 173 2.42 -2.54 16.70
CA LEU A 173 1.39 -1.50 16.55
C LEU A 173 0.48 -1.46 17.77
N LYS A 174 0.03 -2.61 18.28
CA LYS A 174 -0.76 -2.71 19.52
C LYS A 174 -0.03 -2.07 20.69
N HIS A 175 1.23 -2.48 20.90
CA HIS A 175 2.06 -1.92 21.96
C HIS A 175 2.31 -0.41 21.78
N GLU A 176 2.56 0.05 20.56
CA GLU A 176 2.80 1.46 20.24
C GLU A 176 1.57 2.33 20.53
N LEU A 177 0.40 1.92 20.05
CA LEU A 177 -0.87 2.63 20.26
C LEU A 177 -1.26 2.71 21.75
N GLN A 178 -1.11 1.61 22.50
CA GLN A 178 -1.33 1.58 23.95
C GLN A 178 -0.43 2.56 24.71
N ASN A 179 0.79 2.80 24.21
CA ASN A 179 1.76 3.71 24.79
C ASN A 179 1.69 5.14 24.20
N GLN A 180 0.69 5.45 23.37
CA GLN A 180 0.52 6.74 22.68
C GLN A 180 1.76 7.16 21.88
N SER A 181 2.48 6.19 21.33
CA SER A 181 3.63 6.41 20.45
C SER A 181 3.35 5.74 19.12
N ASN A 182 3.67 6.35 17.99
CA ASN A 182 3.52 5.69 16.69
C ASN A 182 4.74 5.98 15.84
N LYS A 183 5.51 4.96 15.49
CA LYS A 183 6.65 5.10 14.58
C LYS A 183 6.18 4.91 13.15
N ILE A 184 6.64 5.78 12.26
CA ILE A 184 6.36 5.66 10.82
C ILE A 184 6.86 4.31 10.28
N THR A 185 7.99 3.81 10.77
CA THR A 185 8.56 2.51 10.38
C THR A 185 7.73 1.31 10.83
N THR A 186 6.87 1.48 11.84
CA THR A 186 5.94 0.45 12.30
C THR A 186 4.63 0.53 11.49
N LEU A 187 4.14 1.75 11.21
CA LEU A 187 3.00 1.98 10.33
C LEU A 187 3.28 1.56 8.88
N VAL A 188 4.51 1.78 8.40
CA VAL A 188 4.94 1.45 7.04
C VAL A 188 6.32 0.78 7.12
N PRO A 189 6.35 -0.55 7.27
CA PRO A 189 7.60 -1.31 7.28
C PRO A 189 8.40 -1.07 5.99
N ILE A 190 9.72 -0.92 6.12
CA ILE A 190 10.59 -0.59 4.98
C ILE A 190 11.03 -1.82 4.17
N ASP A 191 10.98 -3.01 4.78
CA ASP A 191 11.50 -4.22 4.16
C ASP A 191 10.44 -4.87 3.25
N THR A 192 10.77 -5.07 1.98
CA THR A 192 9.87 -5.71 1.02
C THR A 192 9.43 -7.13 1.41
N ARG A 193 10.23 -7.87 2.18
CA ARG A 193 9.89 -9.23 2.67
C ARG A 193 8.66 -9.21 3.56
N TYR A 194 8.46 -8.14 4.31
CA TYR A 194 7.26 -7.93 5.11
C TYR A 194 6.01 -8.01 4.23
N TYR A 195 5.98 -7.24 3.14
CA TYR A 195 4.83 -7.19 2.24
C TYR A 195 4.67 -8.46 1.42
N GLU A 196 5.75 -9.12 1.01
CA GLU A 196 5.66 -10.43 0.34
C GLU A 196 5.00 -11.50 1.22
N ARG A 197 5.10 -11.36 2.56
CA ARG A 197 4.40 -12.21 3.52
C ARG A 197 3.02 -11.70 3.90
N LEU A 198 2.73 -10.43 3.65
CA LEU A 198 1.40 -9.85 3.85
C LEU A 198 0.47 -10.22 2.69
N VAL A 199 0.91 -9.98 1.45
CA VAL A 199 0.04 -10.09 0.27
C VAL A 199 0.45 -11.18 -0.71
N GLY A 200 1.60 -11.84 -0.51
CA GLY A 200 2.18 -12.80 -1.45
C GLY A 200 3.27 -12.16 -2.32
N LYS A 201 4.16 -13.00 -2.88
CA LYS A 201 5.30 -12.54 -3.67
C LYS A 201 4.92 -12.29 -5.12
N TYR A 202 5.24 -11.10 -5.61
CA TYR A 202 5.10 -10.76 -7.04
C TYR A 202 6.04 -11.57 -7.95
N CYS A 203 5.51 -12.17 -9.00
CA CYS A 203 6.23 -13.03 -9.95
C CYS A 203 5.99 -12.71 -11.44
N GLY A 204 5.42 -11.55 -11.77
CA GLY A 204 5.31 -11.06 -13.16
C GLY A 204 3.89 -10.89 -13.70
N SER A 205 2.85 -11.09 -12.88
CA SER A 205 1.45 -10.86 -13.27
C SER A 205 1.19 -9.42 -13.72
N LYS A 206 0.43 -9.22 -14.78
CA LYS A 206 0.18 -7.88 -15.31
C LYS A 206 -0.95 -7.14 -14.60
N ASN A 207 -1.92 -7.88 -14.08
CA ASN A 207 -3.12 -7.34 -13.43
C ASN A 207 -3.52 -8.22 -12.24
N ILE A 208 -4.52 -7.75 -11.50
CA ILE A 208 -4.99 -8.44 -10.29
C ILE A 208 -5.57 -9.83 -10.57
N ASP A 209 -6.19 -10.06 -11.72
CA ASP A 209 -6.78 -11.36 -12.04
C ASP A 209 -5.71 -12.41 -12.37
N GLU A 210 -4.67 -12.04 -13.12
CA GLU A 210 -3.50 -12.90 -13.35
C GLU A 210 -2.78 -13.23 -12.04
N TYR A 211 -2.63 -12.23 -11.17
CA TYR A 211 -2.05 -12.38 -9.83
C TYR A 211 -2.84 -13.38 -8.97
N CYS A 212 -4.16 -13.23 -8.90
CA CYS A 212 -5.03 -14.11 -8.13
C CYS A 212 -5.03 -15.53 -8.70
N ASN A 213 -4.93 -15.69 -10.02
CA ASN A 213 -4.94 -17.00 -10.66
C ASN A 213 -3.62 -17.76 -10.59
N SER A 214 -2.54 -17.13 -10.16
CA SER A 214 -1.21 -17.74 -10.08
C SER A 214 -0.55 -17.52 -8.72
N GLU A 215 0.03 -16.35 -8.53
CA GLU A 215 0.89 -15.95 -7.41
C GLU A 215 0.18 -16.05 -6.05
N LEU A 216 -1.07 -15.58 -5.97
CA LEU A 216 -1.82 -15.63 -4.72
C LEU A 216 -2.23 -17.06 -4.35
N LYS A 217 -2.66 -17.88 -5.32
CA LYS A 217 -2.94 -19.31 -5.07
C LYS A 217 -1.70 -20.03 -4.55
N GLN A 218 -0.55 -19.78 -5.20
CA GLN A 218 0.72 -20.33 -4.74
C GLN A 218 1.11 -19.85 -3.34
N TYR A 219 0.81 -18.61 -2.98
CA TYR A 219 1.02 -18.07 -1.64
C TYR A 219 0.25 -18.87 -0.59
N PHE A 220 -1.04 -19.14 -0.80
CA PHE A 220 -1.84 -19.97 0.11
C PHE A 220 -1.38 -21.44 0.15
N ASP A 221 -1.11 -22.05 -1.01
CA ASP A 221 -0.61 -23.44 -1.10
C ASP A 221 0.72 -23.66 -0.35
N ASN A 222 1.52 -22.60 -0.27
CA ASN A 222 2.82 -22.61 0.41
C ASN A 222 2.74 -22.34 1.92
N LYS A 223 1.58 -22.01 2.50
CA LYS A 223 1.45 -21.90 3.96
C LYS A 223 1.64 -23.25 4.64
N ILE A 224 2.19 -23.23 5.85
CA ILE A 224 2.46 -24.46 6.61
C ILE A 224 1.21 -25.01 7.26
N GLU A 225 0.31 -24.14 7.72
CA GLU A 225 -1.03 -24.51 8.13
C GLU A 225 -2.01 -24.30 6.97
N ASN A 226 -2.88 -25.29 6.76
CA ASN A 226 -3.89 -25.26 5.69
C ASN A 226 -5.14 -24.45 6.09
N GLY A 227 -4.97 -23.40 6.90
CA GLY A 227 -6.05 -22.60 7.46
C GLY A 227 -6.02 -21.16 6.95
N VAL A 228 -7.20 -20.56 6.83
CA VAL A 228 -7.36 -19.13 6.56
C VAL A 228 -7.53 -18.42 7.90
N SER A 229 -6.77 -17.36 8.10
CA SER A 229 -6.85 -16.48 9.27
C SER A 229 -7.63 -15.22 8.94
N GLU A 230 -8.03 -14.44 9.95
CA GLU A 230 -8.66 -13.13 9.74
C GLU A 230 -7.82 -12.18 8.87
N LYS A 231 -6.48 -12.26 8.97
CA LYS A 231 -5.57 -11.43 8.17
C LYS A 231 -5.70 -11.69 6.67
N ASP A 232 -6.08 -12.90 6.30
CA ASP A 232 -6.31 -13.26 4.91
C ASP A 232 -7.59 -12.61 4.36
N PHE A 233 -8.53 -12.20 5.22
CA PHE A 233 -9.70 -11.40 4.83
C PHE A 233 -9.36 -9.91 4.69
N LEU A 234 -8.32 -9.41 5.36
CA LEU A 234 -7.89 -8.01 5.25
C LEU A 234 -7.26 -7.68 3.89
N ILE A 235 -6.72 -8.67 3.19
CA ILE A 235 -6.13 -8.47 1.86
C ILE A 235 -7.17 -8.45 0.74
N CYS A 236 -8.42 -8.83 1.01
CA CYS A 236 -9.53 -8.93 0.06
C CYS A 236 -10.07 -7.55 -0.36
N THR A 237 -9.21 -6.78 -0.98
CA THR A 237 -9.47 -5.46 -1.57
C THR A 237 -10.10 -5.56 -2.96
N HIS A 238 -10.17 -6.76 -3.53
CA HIS A 238 -10.80 -7.07 -4.82
C HIS A 238 -11.49 -8.43 -4.77
N LYS A 239 -12.57 -8.62 -5.55
CA LYS A 239 -13.40 -9.84 -5.52
C LYS A 239 -12.61 -11.12 -5.85
N SER A 240 -11.65 -11.06 -6.77
CA SER A 240 -10.83 -12.21 -7.16
C SER A 240 -9.94 -12.70 -6.02
N ILE A 241 -9.59 -11.82 -5.07
CA ILE A 241 -8.86 -12.22 -3.85
C ILE A 241 -9.80 -12.97 -2.91
N SER A 242 -11.03 -12.46 -2.72
CA SER A 242 -12.07 -13.14 -1.91
C SER A 242 -12.41 -14.52 -2.44
N GLU A 243 -12.39 -14.72 -3.76
CA GLU A 243 -12.55 -16.05 -4.37
C GLU A 243 -11.39 -17.00 -4.03
N VAL A 244 -10.14 -16.52 -4.04
CA VAL A 244 -9.01 -17.34 -3.60
C VAL A 244 -9.12 -17.68 -2.11
N VAL A 245 -9.51 -16.73 -1.27
CA VAL A 245 -9.70 -16.94 0.16
C VAL A 245 -10.86 -17.92 0.44
N SER A 246 -11.99 -17.78 -0.26
CA SER A 246 -13.14 -18.67 -0.10
C SER A 246 -12.79 -20.13 -0.43
N ASN A 247 -11.97 -20.34 -1.46
CA ASN A 247 -11.48 -21.68 -1.81
C ASN A 247 -10.61 -22.32 -0.72
N ASN A 248 -9.92 -21.52 0.10
CA ASN A 248 -9.02 -22.00 1.14
C ASN A 248 -9.67 -22.16 2.53
N ILE A 249 -10.80 -21.50 2.82
CA ILE A 249 -11.50 -21.63 4.11
C ILE A 249 -12.55 -22.73 4.06
N ASN A 250 -12.35 -23.85 4.75
CA ASN A 250 -13.32 -24.98 4.76
C ASN A 250 -14.14 -25.07 6.04
N ASP A 251 -13.71 -24.40 7.11
CA ASP A 251 -14.36 -24.43 8.40
C ASP A 251 -15.36 -23.27 8.51
N GLU A 252 -16.64 -23.62 8.65
CA GLU A 252 -17.72 -22.67 8.82
C GLU A 252 -17.69 -21.99 10.20
N GLU A 253 -17.22 -22.67 11.25
CA GLU A 253 -17.11 -22.07 12.59
C GLU A 253 -16.06 -20.95 12.58
N ALA A 254 -14.90 -21.21 11.98
CA ALA A 254 -13.86 -20.20 11.77
C ALA A 254 -14.37 -19.01 10.94
N TYR A 255 -15.14 -19.26 9.87
CA TYR A 255 -15.77 -18.18 9.11
C TYR A 255 -16.73 -17.35 9.96
N GLN A 256 -17.61 -17.99 10.74
CA GLN A 256 -18.57 -17.30 11.58
C GLN A 256 -17.89 -16.46 12.68
N GLU A 257 -16.78 -16.94 13.24
CA GLU A 257 -15.98 -16.19 14.21
C GLU A 257 -15.45 -14.87 13.61
N ILE A 258 -14.83 -14.95 12.41
CA ILE A 258 -14.31 -13.78 11.69
C ILE A 258 -15.45 -12.84 11.30
N ALA A 259 -16.56 -13.38 10.79
CA ALA A 259 -17.74 -12.61 10.41
C ALA A 259 -18.36 -11.85 11.59
N ASN A 260 -18.46 -12.47 12.76
CA ASN A 260 -18.96 -11.82 13.97
C ASN A 260 -18.02 -10.69 14.42
N ARG A 261 -16.70 -10.90 14.39
CA ARG A 261 -15.72 -9.83 14.67
C ARG A 261 -15.83 -8.68 13.66
N ALA A 262 -16.05 -8.96 12.38
CA ALA A 262 -16.27 -7.94 11.36
C ALA A 262 -17.52 -7.08 11.66
N ILE A 263 -18.62 -7.70 12.11
CA ILE A 263 -19.84 -7.01 12.54
C ILE A 263 -19.56 -6.11 13.76
N GLU A 264 -18.92 -6.66 14.80
CA GLU A 264 -18.64 -5.96 16.06
C GLU A 264 -17.75 -4.72 15.85
N THR A 265 -16.66 -4.90 15.10
CA THR A 265 -15.72 -3.82 14.79
C THR A 265 -16.26 -2.86 13.74
N SER A 266 -17.17 -3.34 12.88
CA SER A 266 -17.63 -2.64 11.67
C SER A 266 -16.46 -2.24 10.76
N HIS A 267 -15.44 -3.11 10.67
CA HIS A 267 -14.28 -2.89 9.84
C HIS A 267 -14.66 -3.05 8.35
N PRO A 268 -14.52 -2.02 7.50
CA PRO A 268 -15.09 -2.02 6.15
C PRO A 268 -14.55 -3.13 5.24
N VAL A 269 -13.22 -3.36 5.25
CA VAL A 269 -12.62 -4.44 4.46
C VAL A 269 -13.10 -5.81 4.95
N LEU A 270 -12.95 -6.13 6.25
CA LEU A 270 -13.48 -7.39 6.81
C LEU A 270 -14.97 -7.62 6.51
N LEU A 271 -15.82 -6.59 6.60
CA LEU A 271 -17.24 -6.70 6.27
C LEU A 271 -17.44 -7.16 4.82
N ILE A 272 -16.86 -6.47 3.84
CA ILE A 272 -17.05 -6.86 2.43
C ILE A 272 -16.41 -8.21 2.12
N SER A 273 -15.23 -8.50 2.68
CA SER A 273 -14.53 -9.78 2.51
C SER A 273 -15.36 -10.94 3.05
N CYS A 274 -15.90 -10.81 4.26
CA CYS A 274 -16.77 -11.82 4.87
C CYS A 274 -18.05 -12.00 4.08
N LEU A 275 -18.65 -10.91 3.58
CA LEU A 275 -19.84 -11.00 2.74
C LEU A 275 -19.55 -11.79 1.47
N GLU A 276 -18.50 -11.44 0.72
CA GLU A 276 -18.17 -12.11 -0.54
C GLU A 276 -17.83 -13.58 -0.32
N VAL A 277 -16.96 -13.89 0.65
CA VAL A 277 -16.61 -15.28 1.00
C VAL A 277 -17.84 -16.06 1.47
N GLY A 278 -18.70 -15.43 2.28
CA GLY A 278 -19.94 -16.00 2.75
C GLY A 278 -20.91 -16.33 1.62
N VAL A 279 -21.10 -15.41 0.66
CA VAL A 279 -21.96 -15.65 -0.50
C VAL A 279 -21.38 -16.73 -1.41
N LEU A 280 -20.07 -16.76 -1.62
CA LEU A 280 -19.41 -17.75 -2.48
C LEU A 280 -19.44 -19.17 -1.90
N LYS A 281 -19.42 -19.32 -0.56
CA LYS A 281 -19.21 -20.64 0.07
C LYS A 281 -20.24 -21.06 1.10
N PHE A 282 -20.81 -20.12 1.85
CA PHE A 282 -21.66 -20.39 3.03
C PHE A 282 -23.05 -19.75 2.91
N ALA A 283 -23.53 -19.50 1.69
CA ALA A 283 -24.79 -18.78 1.47
C ALA A 283 -26.00 -19.47 2.12
N GLU A 284 -26.06 -20.80 2.05
CA GLU A 284 -27.18 -21.58 2.59
C GLU A 284 -27.10 -21.75 4.12
N SER A 285 -25.91 -21.94 4.67
CA SER A 285 -25.70 -22.29 6.07
C SER A 285 -25.52 -21.06 6.98
N SER A 286 -24.96 -19.98 6.46
CA SER A 286 -24.64 -18.75 7.20
C SER A 286 -25.43 -17.52 6.73
N GLY A 287 -26.58 -17.71 6.06
CA GLY A 287 -27.35 -16.62 5.47
C GLY A 287 -27.79 -15.52 6.45
N GLY A 288 -28.11 -15.87 7.70
CA GLY A 288 -28.45 -14.88 8.74
C GLY A 288 -27.29 -13.94 9.09
N VAL A 289 -26.06 -14.47 9.13
CA VAL A 289 -24.85 -13.67 9.39
C VAL A 289 -24.53 -12.79 8.19
N ILE A 290 -24.65 -13.32 6.96
CA ILE A 290 -24.40 -12.56 5.72
C ILE A 290 -25.35 -11.35 5.60
N LYS A 291 -26.63 -11.53 5.92
CA LYS A 291 -27.60 -10.43 5.94
C LYS A 291 -27.21 -9.34 6.94
N LYS A 292 -26.78 -9.72 8.16
CA LYS A 292 -26.30 -8.77 9.18
C LYS A 292 -25.04 -8.02 8.74
N ILE A 293 -24.09 -8.70 8.09
CA ILE A 293 -22.90 -8.04 7.52
C ILE A 293 -23.32 -6.94 6.55
N PHE A 294 -24.27 -7.24 5.64
CA PHE A 294 -24.77 -6.27 4.69
C PHE A 294 -25.46 -5.06 5.35
N GLU A 295 -26.22 -5.28 6.41
CA GLU A 295 -26.80 -4.20 7.22
C GLU A 295 -25.71 -3.31 7.84
N CYS A 296 -24.62 -3.90 8.32
CA CYS A 296 -23.48 -3.17 8.88
C CYS A 296 -22.70 -2.34 7.84
N ILE A 297 -22.60 -2.77 6.58
CA ILE A 297 -21.89 -2.02 5.53
C ILE A 297 -22.41 -0.58 5.42
N SER A 298 -23.72 -0.37 5.58
CA SER A 298 -24.36 0.94 5.48
C SER A 298 -24.44 1.71 6.80
N SER A 299 -23.84 1.22 7.88
CA SER A 299 -23.93 1.87 9.19
C SER A 299 -23.09 3.14 9.26
N GLU A 300 -23.49 4.10 10.11
CA GLU A 300 -22.73 5.34 10.37
C GLU A 300 -21.30 5.03 10.84
N LYS A 301 -21.16 4.04 11.71
CA LYS A 301 -19.87 3.55 12.20
C LYS A 301 -18.96 3.05 11.05
N THR A 302 -19.52 2.31 10.09
CA THR A 302 -18.74 1.86 8.92
C THR A 302 -18.29 3.02 8.04
N LEU A 303 -19.11 4.07 7.89
CA LEU A 303 -18.73 5.27 7.13
C LEU A 303 -17.58 6.03 7.81
N GLU A 304 -17.59 6.14 9.14
CA GLU A 304 -16.45 6.69 9.90
C GLU A 304 -15.19 5.84 9.74
N ASN A 305 -15.34 4.52 9.79
CA ASN A 305 -14.22 3.59 9.61
C ASN A 305 -13.67 3.61 8.17
N LEU A 306 -14.51 3.83 7.16
CA LEU A 306 -14.09 4.05 5.77
C LEU A 306 -13.27 5.34 5.61
N ARG A 307 -13.62 6.39 6.35
CA ARG A 307 -12.83 7.63 6.40
C ARG A 307 -11.44 7.38 6.99
N LEU A 308 -11.37 6.62 8.09
CA LEU A 308 -10.10 6.22 8.67
C LEU A 308 -9.28 5.37 7.68
N PHE A 309 -9.91 4.38 7.05
CA PHE A 309 -9.28 3.50 6.08
C PHE A 309 -8.72 4.25 4.85
N SER A 310 -9.52 5.12 4.23
CA SER A 310 -9.06 5.94 3.10
C SER A 310 -7.88 6.85 3.49
N SER A 311 -7.92 7.44 4.68
CA SER A 311 -6.81 8.25 5.20
C SER A 311 -5.53 7.43 5.41
N MET A 312 -5.67 6.23 5.98
CA MET A 312 -4.52 5.32 6.15
C MET A 312 -4.00 4.82 4.80
N ALA A 313 -4.86 4.58 3.81
CA ALA A 313 -4.44 4.20 2.46
C ALA A 313 -3.61 5.32 1.81
N VAL A 314 -4.07 6.58 1.86
CA VAL A 314 -3.29 7.74 1.40
C VAL A 314 -1.94 7.83 2.12
N PHE A 315 -1.92 7.63 3.43
CA PHE A 315 -0.69 7.73 4.22
C PHE A 315 0.32 6.63 3.86
N VAL A 316 -0.11 5.36 3.91
CA VAL A 316 0.75 4.20 3.66
C VAL A 316 1.26 4.22 2.23
N ASP A 317 0.36 4.41 1.26
CA ASP A 317 0.69 4.40 -0.16
C ASP A 317 1.66 5.55 -0.53
N GLY A 318 1.45 6.74 0.04
CA GLY A 318 2.36 7.88 -0.13
C GLY A 318 3.73 7.67 0.54
N GLU A 319 3.82 6.96 1.67
CA GLU A 319 5.11 6.63 2.27
C GLU A 319 5.86 5.55 1.48
N LEU A 320 5.16 4.53 0.97
CA LEU A 320 5.74 3.55 0.03
C LEU A 320 6.32 4.25 -1.20
N ALA A 321 5.56 5.20 -1.77
CA ALA A 321 6.02 6.00 -2.91
C ALA A 321 7.25 6.84 -2.57
N ARG A 322 7.25 7.51 -1.40
CA ARG A 322 8.41 8.30 -0.95
C ARG A 322 9.66 7.45 -0.83
N LEU A 323 9.53 6.26 -0.25
CA LEU A 323 10.63 5.32 -0.05
C LEU A 323 10.97 4.54 -1.32
N GLN A 324 10.19 4.69 -2.40
CA GLN A 324 10.34 3.95 -3.66
C GLN A 324 10.30 2.43 -3.46
N ILE A 325 9.55 1.99 -2.43
CA ILE A 325 9.30 0.57 -2.20
C ILE A 325 8.47 0.06 -3.36
N PHE A 326 8.87 -1.08 -3.93
CA PHE A 326 8.30 -1.68 -5.15
C PHE A 326 8.60 -0.96 -6.46
N LYS A 327 9.61 -0.09 -6.52
CA LYS A 327 10.08 0.44 -7.81
C LYS A 327 10.33 -0.70 -8.83
N GLY A 328 9.69 -0.60 -9.99
CA GLY A 328 9.75 -1.62 -11.06
C GLY A 328 8.74 -2.77 -10.94
N LYS A 329 7.85 -2.75 -9.94
CA LYS A 329 6.65 -3.60 -9.88
C LYS A 329 5.42 -2.80 -10.36
N PRO A 330 4.38 -3.47 -10.87
CA PRO A 330 3.17 -2.78 -11.37
C PRO A 330 2.40 -2.09 -10.23
N PRO A 331 1.68 -0.99 -10.52
CA PRO A 331 0.98 -0.20 -9.51
C PRO A 331 -0.03 -0.99 -8.67
N PHE A 332 -0.79 -1.92 -9.25
CA PHE A 332 -1.77 -2.74 -8.52
C PHE A 332 -1.11 -3.50 -7.37
N TYR A 333 0.13 -3.98 -7.53
CA TYR A 333 0.80 -4.76 -6.49
C TYR A 333 1.21 -3.88 -5.30
N ARG A 334 1.69 -2.65 -5.59
CA ARG A 334 1.97 -1.63 -4.57
C ARG A 334 0.69 -1.23 -3.83
N ARG A 335 -0.41 -1.01 -4.55
CA ARG A 335 -1.72 -0.67 -3.96
C ARG A 335 -2.32 -1.82 -3.16
N LEU A 336 -2.15 -3.07 -3.59
CA LEU A 336 -2.54 -4.24 -2.81
C LEU A 336 -1.80 -4.26 -1.47
N ALA A 337 -0.48 -4.06 -1.49
CA ALA A 337 0.34 -3.98 -0.28
C ALA A 337 -0.05 -2.80 0.63
N SER A 338 -0.32 -1.61 0.06
CA SER A 338 -0.71 -0.44 0.85
C SER A 338 -2.08 -0.62 1.48
N PHE A 339 -3.09 -1.06 0.71
CA PHE A 339 -4.44 -1.27 1.23
C PHE A 339 -4.51 -2.39 2.26
N ALA A 340 -3.76 -3.48 2.08
CA ALA A 340 -3.65 -4.55 3.06
C ALA A 340 -3.05 -4.04 4.39
N GLN A 341 -1.99 -3.24 4.31
CA GLN A 341 -1.37 -2.65 5.50
C GLN A 341 -2.30 -1.62 6.17
N SER A 342 -3.00 -0.81 5.38
CA SER A 342 -4.00 0.12 5.90
C SER A 342 -5.15 -0.60 6.60
N ALA A 343 -5.62 -1.73 6.06
CA ALA A 343 -6.63 -2.56 6.71
C ALA A 343 -6.11 -3.12 8.05
N LEU A 344 -4.87 -3.59 8.12
CA LEU A 344 -4.27 -4.03 9.38
C LEU A 344 -4.18 -2.90 10.42
N ILE A 345 -3.73 -1.70 10.02
CA ILE A 345 -3.66 -0.55 10.93
C ILE A 345 -5.05 -0.18 11.45
N VAL A 346 -6.05 -0.14 10.57
CA VAL A 346 -7.44 0.17 10.93
C VAL A 346 -7.99 -0.88 11.89
N GLN A 347 -7.76 -2.16 11.64
CA GLN A 347 -8.17 -3.23 12.57
C GLN A 347 -7.63 -2.98 13.98
N ILE A 348 -6.33 -2.76 14.11
CA ILE A 348 -5.69 -2.58 15.41
C ILE A 348 -6.20 -1.29 16.09
N ALA A 349 -6.35 -0.21 15.33
CA ALA A 349 -6.93 1.04 15.83
C ALA A 349 -8.33 0.84 16.42
N LEU A 350 -9.17 0.05 15.76
CA LEU A 350 -10.53 -0.25 16.21
C LEU A 350 -10.54 -1.18 17.45
N GLU A 351 -9.65 -2.18 17.49
CA GLU A 351 -9.50 -3.08 18.64
C GLU A 351 -9.03 -2.33 19.90
N GLU A 352 -8.08 -1.41 19.75
CA GLU A 352 -7.55 -0.61 20.87
C GLU A 352 -8.43 0.61 21.20
N GLY A 353 -9.53 0.83 20.47
CA GLY A 353 -10.48 1.92 20.73
C GLY A 353 -9.89 3.32 20.54
N VAL A 354 -8.94 3.47 19.62
CA VAL A 354 -8.22 4.74 19.40
C VAL A 354 -9.06 5.67 18.51
N ALA A 355 -9.38 6.86 19.02
CA ALA A 355 -10.02 7.91 18.25
C ALA A 355 -8.98 8.75 17.50
N PHE A 356 -9.18 8.96 16.19
CA PHE A 356 -8.29 9.77 15.35
C PHE A 356 -8.97 11.07 14.93
N ASP A 357 -8.74 12.14 15.69
CA ASP A 357 -9.21 13.47 15.32
C ASP A 357 -8.49 13.98 14.06
N LYS A 358 -9.24 14.44 13.06
CA LYS A 358 -8.73 15.08 11.83
C LYS A 358 -7.75 14.20 11.03
N VAL A 359 -7.98 12.88 11.04
CA VAL A 359 -7.08 11.91 10.38
C VAL A 359 -6.85 12.17 8.89
N GLU A 360 -7.88 12.63 8.17
CA GLU A 360 -7.79 13.00 6.75
C GLU A 360 -6.79 14.14 6.54
N GLN A 361 -6.90 15.21 7.34
CA GLN A 361 -6.00 16.36 7.26
C GLN A 361 -4.56 15.95 7.59
N TRP A 362 -4.38 15.12 8.61
CA TRP A 362 -3.08 14.59 8.98
C TRP A 362 -2.47 13.75 7.86
N ALA A 363 -3.21 12.79 7.29
CA ALA A 363 -2.70 11.92 6.23
C ALA A 363 -2.30 12.71 4.98
N VAL A 364 -3.15 13.67 4.57
CA VAL A 364 -2.89 14.54 3.41
C VAL A 364 -1.64 15.41 3.65
N GLN A 365 -1.51 16.02 4.82
CA GLN A 365 -0.34 16.85 5.17
C GLN A 365 0.96 16.04 5.24
N GLN A 366 0.90 14.80 5.73
CA GLN A 366 2.09 13.98 5.88
C GLN A 366 2.55 13.37 4.55
N ARG A 367 1.64 12.72 3.82
CA ARG A 367 1.99 11.88 2.65
C ARG A 367 1.08 12.06 1.44
N GLY A 368 0.03 12.88 1.54
CA GLY A 368 -0.93 13.11 0.47
C GLY A 368 -0.29 13.48 -0.86
N LEU A 369 0.66 14.42 -0.87
CA LEU A 369 1.30 14.84 -2.11
C LEU A 369 2.08 13.70 -2.78
N TYR A 370 2.77 12.84 -2.02
CA TYR A 370 3.44 11.67 -2.56
C TYR A 370 2.44 10.67 -3.14
N PHE A 371 1.34 10.42 -2.43
CA PHE A 371 0.26 9.56 -2.91
C PHE A 371 -0.33 10.06 -4.24
N PHE A 372 -0.70 11.35 -4.33
CA PHE A 372 -1.26 11.93 -5.54
C PHE A 372 -0.25 11.88 -6.70
N CYS A 373 0.98 12.32 -6.48
CA CYS A 373 2.00 12.34 -7.53
C CYS A 373 2.34 10.93 -8.03
N GLN A 374 2.48 9.95 -7.14
CA GLN A 374 2.71 8.56 -7.55
C GLN A 374 1.51 8.01 -8.32
N SER A 375 0.29 8.24 -7.84
CA SER A 375 -0.92 7.78 -8.53
C SER A 375 -1.06 8.40 -9.92
N PHE A 376 -0.62 9.65 -10.13
CA PHE A 376 -0.58 10.26 -11.46
C PHE A 376 0.46 9.65 -12.38
N VAL A 377 1.64 9.30 -11.86
CA VAL A 377 2.67 8.55 -12.62
C VAL A 377 2.13 7.17 -13.01
N ASP A 378 1.43 6.51 -12.09
CA ASP A 378 0.86 5.18 -12.31
C ASP A 378 -0.17 5.16 -13.45
N LEU A 379 -0.80 6.29 -13.82
CA LEU A 379 -1.76 6.36 -14.94
C LEU A 379 -1.15 5.97 -16.29
N VAL A 380 0.18 6.04 -16.44
CA VAL A 380 0.87 5.55 -17.64
C VAL A 380 0.69 4.04 -17.79
N GLU A 381 0.62 3.28 -16.70
CA GLU A 381 0.38 1.82 -16.73
C GLU A 381 -1.09 1.46 -16.44
N GLU A 382 -1.76 2.23 -15.58
CA GLU A 382 -3.08 1.96 -15.05
C GLU A 382 -4.03 3.17 -15.21
N PRO A 383 -4.52 3.44 -16.43
CA PRO A 383 -5.16 4.72 -16.78
C PRO A 383 -6.57 4.88 -16.24
N ARG A 384 -7.16 3.81 -15.68
CA ARG A 384 -8.58 3.80 -15.30
C ARG A 384 -8.81 4.17 -13.83
N TRP A 385 -7.81 4.07 -12.97
CA TRP A 385 -7.97 4.38 -11.55
C TRP A 385 -7.33 5.72 -11.19
N LEU A 386 -8.17 6.72 -10.93
CA LEU A 386 -7.73 8.06 -10.55
C LEU A 386 -7.57 8.17 -9.03
N PRO A 387 -6.59 8.92 -8.50
CA PRO A 387 -6.42 9.11 -7.06
C PRO A 387 -7.63 9.80 -6.40
N THR A 388 -8.43 10.53 -7.18
CA THR A 388 -9.68 11.17 -6.73
C THR A 388 -10.81 10.17 -6.44
N TYR A 389 -10.65 8.90 -6.80
CA TYR A 389 -11.61 7.84 -6.45
C TYR A 389 -11.44 7.35 -5.00
N LEU A 390 -10.33 7.69 -4.33
CA LEU A 390 -10.12 7.31 -2.94
C LEU A 390 -10.85 8.26 -1.98
N THR A 391 -12.18 8.16 -1.95
CA THR A 391 -13.04 8.92 -1.03
C THR A 391 -13.97 7.98 -0.28
N THR A 392 -14.47 8.42 0.88
CA THR A 392 -15.43 7.62 1.67
C THR A 392 -16.70 7.30 0.86
N GLU A 393 -17.21 8.29 0.11
CA GLU A 393 -18.41 8.14 -0.74
C GLU A 393 -18.17 7.15 -1.89
N GLN A 394 -17.01 7.21 -2.54
CA GLN A 394 -16.72 6.28 -3.62
C GLN A 394 -16.44 4.86 -3.11
N LEU A 395 -15.75 4.72 -1.98
CA LEU A 395 -15.49 3.41 -1.38
C LEU A 395 -16.79 2.71 -0.97
N ILE A 396 -17.79 3.42 -0.41
CA ILE A 396 -19.07 2.78 -0.10
C ILE A 396 -19.81 2.33 -1.39
N ASN A 397 -19.72 3.11 -2.47
CA ASN A 397 -20.26 2.68 -3.77
C ASN A 397 -19.55 1.43 -4.28
N GLU A 398 -18.22 1.35 -4.14
CA GLU A 398 -17.43 0.17 -4.47
C GLU A 398 -17.88 -1.05 -3.66
N LEU A 399 -18.13 -0.91 -2.35
CA LEU A 399 -18.65 -2.00 -1.53
C LEU A 399 -19.99 -2.52 -2.07
N TYR A 400 -20.94 -1.63 -2.43
CA TYR A 400 -22.20 -2.05 -3.03
C TYR A 400 -22.04 -2.70 -4.41
N GLY A 401 -21.13 -2.19 -5.23
CA GLY A 401 -20.78 -2.79 -6.52
C GLY A 401 -20.24 -4.21 -6.36
N ARG A 402 -19.37 -4.42 -5.38
CA ARG A 402 -18.82 -5.73 -5.00
C ARG A 402 -19.90 -6.71 -4.52
N VAL A 403 -20.82 -6.27 -3.65
CA VAL A 403 -22.00 -7.08 -3.25
C VAL A 403 -22.84 -7.46 -4.49
N ASN A 404 -23.10 -6.52 -5.39
CA ASN A 404 -23.85 -6.79 -6.61
C ASN A 404 -23.13 -7.84 -7.49
N ASN A 405 -21.82 -7.69 -7.68
CA ASN A 405 -21.02 -8.58 -8.52
C ASN A 405 -21.04 -10.03 -7.98
N VAL A 406 -20.78 -10.23 -6.68
CA VAL A 406 -20.80 -11.58 -6.10
C VAL A 406 -22.20 -12.20 -6.16
N CYS A 407 -23.27 -11.40 -6.05
CA CYS A 407 -24.64 -11.89 -6.21
C CYS A 407 -24.98 -12.24 -7.67
N GLN A 408 -24.23 -11.79 -8.67
CA GLN A 408 -24.42 -12.18 -10.07
C GLN A 408 -23.68 -13.48 -10.42
N ASP A 409 -22.55 -13.73 -9.74
CA ASP A 409 -21.66 -14.85 -10.01
C ASP A 409 -22.14 -16.18 -9.37
N VAL A 410 -23.08 -16.13 -8.42
CA VAL A 410 -23.60 -17.31 -7.68
C VAL A 410 -25.05 -17.61 -8.04
N ASP A 411 -25.40 -18.91 -8.02
CA ASP A 411 -26.78 -19.39 -8.18
C ASP A 411 -27.76 -18.70 -7.22
N LYS A 412 -29.03 -18.64 -7.62
CA LYS A 412 -30.07 -17.99 -6.82
C LYS A 412 -30.29 -18.73 -5.49
N SER A 413 -29.89 -18.08 -4.41
CA SER A 413 -30.22 -18.44 -3.02
C SER A 413 -31.09 -17.37 -2.36
N GLU A 414 -31.73 -17.71 -1.24
CA GLU A 414 -32.53 -16.77 -0.43
C GLU A 414 -31.71 -15.52 -0.05
N VAL A 415 -30.43 -15.71 0.27
CA VAL A 415 -29.51 -14.62 0.63
C VAL A 415 -29.24 -13.71 -0.55
N THR A 416 -28.89 -14.26 -1.72
CA THR A 416 -28.62 -13.44 -2.91
C THR A 416 -29.87 -12.67 -3.37
N GLU A 417 -31.06 -13.25 -3.24
CA GLU A 417 -32.31 -12.56 -3.55
C GLU A 417 -32.58 -11.41 -2.58
N TYR A 418 -32.36 -11.62 -1.28
CA TYR A 418 -32.45 -10.58 -0.28
C TYR A 418 -31.47 -9.42 -0.57
N LEU A 419 -30.19 -9.72 -0.81
CA LEU A 419 -29.16 -8.70 -1.06
C LEU A 419 -29.48 -7.88 -2.33
N ARG A 420 -29.87 -8.54 -3.43
CA ARG A 420 -30.27 -7.84 -4.66
C ARG A 420 -31.48 -6.93 -4.44
N LYS A 421 -32.47 -7.39 -3.66
CA LYS A 421 -33.66 -6.61 -3.33
C LYS A 421 -33.32 -5.37 -2.51
N GLU A 422 -32.49 -5.51 -1.48
CA GLU A 422 -32.10 -4.38 -0.62
C GLU A 422 -31.25 -3.35 -1.37
N LEU A 423 -30.33 -3.82 -2.22
CA LEU A 423 -29.53 -2.96 -3.09
C LEU A 423 -30.41 -2.10 -4.02
N GLN A 424 -31.47 -2.67 -4.58
CA GLN A 424 -32.43 -1.96 -5.43
C GLN A 424 -33.37 -1.05 -4.63
N ALA A 425 -33.98 -1.56 -3.56
CA ALA A 425 -34.99 -0.86 -2.78
C ALA A 425 -34.45 0.42 -2.13
N ALA A 426 -33.20 0.40 -1.68
CA ALA A 426 -32.55 1.55 -1.06
C ALA A 426 -31.84 2.47 -2.06
N SER A 427 -31.98 2.26 -3.38
CA SER A 427 -31.26 2.99 -4.43
C SER A 427 -29.74 3.05 -4.17
N ARG A 428 -29.19 1.98 -3.58
CA ARG A 428 -27.77 1.87 -3.19
C ARG A 428 -26.88 1.55 -4.38
N ILE A 429 -27.43 0.91 -5.42
CA ILE A 429 -26.73 0.75 -6.69
C ILE A 429 -26.91 2.04 -7.50
N ASN A 430 -25.81 2.71 -7.77
CA ASN A 430 -25.72 3.81 -8.72
C ASN A 430 -24.58 3.54 -9.71
N MET A 431 -24.37 4.44 -10.66
CA MET A 431 -23.34 4.28 -11.69
C MET A 431 -21.93 4.17 -11.12
N TYR A 432 -21.64 4.91 -10.04
CA TYR A 432 -20.33 4.93 -9.40
C TYR A 432 -19.94 3.59 -8.74
N CYS A 433 -20.90 2.70 -8.48
CA CYS A 433 -20.63 1.33 -8.04
C CYS A 433 -19.83 0.51 -9.07
N PHE A 434 -19.78 0.97 -10.33
CA PHE A 434 -19.11 0.28 -11.43
C PHE A 434 -17.85 1.01 -11.90
N LEU A 435 -17.40 2.04 -11.18
CA LEU A 435 -16.06 2.58 -11.39
C LEU A 435 -15.01 1.52 -11.04
N PRO A 436 -13.85 1.54 -11.70
CA PRO A 436 -12.77 0.60 -11.40
C PRO A 436 -12.31 0.76 -9.95
N GLY A 437 -12.15 -0.35 -9.25
CA GLY A 437 -11.56 -0.39 -7.91
C GLY A 437 -10.06 -0.08 -7.90
N PRO A 438 -9.45 0.07 -6.71
CA PRO A 438 -8.03 0.43 -6.53
C PRO A 438 -7.04 -0.47 -7.27
N LEU A 439 -7.38 -1.74 -7.48
CA LEU A 439 -6.53 -2.73 -8.13
C LEU A 439 -6.90 -2.97 -9.61
N GLU A 440 -7.88 -2.25 -10.13
CA GLU A 440 -8.48 -2.49 -11.45
C GLU A 440 -8.08 -1.44 -12.49
N GLY A 441 -7.03 -0.65 -12.22
CA GLY A 441 -6.62 0.47 -13.07
C GLY A 441 -6.17 0.09 -14.48
N ASN A 442 -5.74 -1.17 -14.69
CA ASN A 442 -5.47 -1.75 -16.01
C ASN A 442 -6.45 -2.88 -16.41
N SER A 443 -7.55 -3.05 -15.69
CA SER A 443 -8.58 -4.03 -16.04
C SER A 443 -9.23 -3.69 -17.38
N THR A 444 -9.74 -4.71 -18.07
CA THR A 444 -10.47 -4.50 -19.33
C THR A 444 -11.83 -3.86 -19.05
N PRO A 445 -12.18 -2.71 -19.67
CA PRO A 445 -13.49 -2.09 -19.48
C PRO A 445 -14.62 -2.97 -20.02
N ALA A 446 -15.82 -2.80 -19.46
CA ALA A 446 -17.01 -3.46 -19.96
C ALA A 446 -17.40 -2.98 -21.37
N VAL A 447 -18.17 -3.80 -22.08
CA VAL A 447 -18.71 -3.43 -23.41
C VAL A 447 -19.75 -2.32 -23.25
N LEU A 448 -19.71 -1.33 -24.14
CA LEU A 448 -20.65 -0.23 -24.15
C LEU A 448 -22.08 -0.70 -24.51
N PRO A 449 -23.11 -0.37 -23.70
CA PRO A 449 -24.49 -0.71 -24.03
C PRO A 449 -25.03 0.03 -25.26
N ASP A 450 -25.90 -0.63 -26.04
CA ASP A 450 -26.51 -0.08 -27.27
C ASP A 450 -27.24 1.25 -27.05
N GLU A 451 -27.87 1.42 -25.89
CA GLU A 451 -28.58 2.65 -25.51
C GLU A 451 -27.61 3.83 -25.41
N ILE A 452 -26.46 3.63 -24.76
CA ILE A 452 -25.41 4.65 -24.63
C ILE A 452 -24.72 4.89 -25.97
N LEU A 453 -24.50 3.83 -26.76
CA LEU A 453 -23.98 3.91 -28.13
C LEU A 453 -24.85 4.82 -29.01
N GLY A 454 -26.18 4.69 -28.91
CA GLY A 454 -27.15 5.55 -29.57
C GLY A 454 -27.04 7.01 -29.15
N LEU A 455 -26.90 7.28 -27.84
CA LEU A 455 -26.72 8.63 -27.30
C LEU A 455 -25.41 9.27 -27.75
N LEU A 456 -24.29 8.53 -27.72
CA LEU A 456 -23.00 9.03 -28.24
C LEU A 456 -23.12 9.42 -29.72
N GLY A 457 -23.82 8.60 -30.51
CA GLY A 457 -24.05 8.86 -31.93
C GLY A 457 -24.91 10.09 -32.23
N GLN A 458 -25.78 10.48 -31.29
CA GLN A 458 -26.63 11.68 -31.41
C GLN A 458 -25.90 12.94 -30.96
N HIS A 459 -25.19 12.88 -29.83
CA HIS A 459 -24.55 14.04 -29.20
C HIS A 459 -23.20 14.44 -29.85
N ILE A 460 -22.41 13.48 -30.36
CA ILE A 460 -21.11 13.77 -31.03
C ILE A 460 -21.32 14.11 -32.52
N LYS A 461 -22.41 14.82 -32.83
CA LYS A 461 -22.75 15.33 -34.17
C LYS A 461 -23.25 16.78 -34.14
N SER A 462 -23.66 17.28 -32.98
CA SER A 462 -24.00 18.70 -32.76
C SER A 462 -22.75 19.56 -32.62
N GLU A 463 -22.91 20.88 -32.50
CA GLU A 463 -21.80 21.80 -32.22
C GLU A 463 -21.03 21.40 -30.94
N PRO A 464 -19.71 21.60 -30.87
CA PRO A 464 -18.92 21.27 -29.69
C PRO A 464 -19.39 22.09 -28.49
N SER A 465 -19.83 21.45 -27.42
CA SER A 465 -20.29 22.09 -26.18
C SER A 465 -20.08 21.13 -25.01
N VAL A 466 -20.25 21.62 -23.78
CA VAL A 466 -20.27 20.76 -22.58
C VAL A 466 -21.26 19.61 -22.76
N ASP A 467 -22.46 19.91 -23.27
CA ASP A 467 -23.53 18.93 -23.48
C ASP A 467 -23.18 17.89 -24.57
N SER A 468 -22.49 18.32 -25.63
CA SER A 468 -22.08 17.41 -26.72
C SER A 468 -21.04 16.38 -26.26
N TYR A 469 -20.18 16.74 -25.30
CA TYR A 469 -19.17 15.83 -24.75
C TYR A 469 -19.62 15.11 -23.48
N ARG A 470 -20.72 15.53 -22.82
CA ARG A 470 -21.15 14.99 -21.53
C ARG A 470 -21.32 13.47 -21.54
N ILE A 471 -21.94 12.93 -22.59
CA ILE A 471 -22.15 11.48 -22.69
C ILE A 471 -20.80 10.76 -22.80
N LEU A 472 -19.85 11.28 -23.59
CA LEU A 472 -18.51 10.70 -23.72
C LEU A 472 -17.75 10.72 -22.38
N MET A 473 -17.74 11.88 -21.71
CA MET A 473 -17.06 12.08 -20.43
C MET A 473 -17.62 11.16 -19.33
N ASN A 474 -18.94 10.96 -19.32
CA ASN A 474 -19.61 10.11 -18.33
C ASN A 474 -19.59 8.62 -18.70
N SER A 475 -19.22 8.24 -19.92
CA SER A 475 -19.20 6.84 -20.37
C SER A 475 -17.80 6.21 -20.28
N ALA A 476 -16.75 6.98 -20.58
CA ALA A 476 -15.38 6.48 -20.63
C ALA A 476 -14.86 5.81 -19.34
N PRO A 477 -15.25 6.25 -18.12
CA PRO A 477 -14.82 5.55 -16.90
C PRO A 477 -15.32 4.11 -16.78
N PHE A 478 -16.49 3.82 -17.34
CA PHE A 478 -17.20 2.55 -17.15
C PHE A 478 -17.02 1.57 -18.31
N TRP A 479 -16.99 2.09 -19.54
CA TRP A 479 -17.07 1.27 -20.75
C TRP A 479 -15.97 1.55 -21.74
N LYS A 480 -15.67 0.53 -22.55
CA LYS A 480 -14.79 0.67 -23.70
C LYS A 480 -15.48 1.54 -24.75
N ILE A 481 -14.87 2.68 -25.05
CA ILE A 481 -15.30 3.58 -26.12
C ILE A 481 -14.55 3.23 -27.40
N ASP A 482 -15.29 3.00 -28.49
CA ASP A 482 -14.68 2.68 -29.78
C ASP A 482 -14.02 3.91 -30.43
N ASP A 483 -12.92 3.66 -31.14
CA ASP A 483 -12.10 4.68 -31.81
C ASP A 483 -12.94 5.59 -32.73
N GLU A 484 -13.99 5.06 -33.37
CA GLU A 484 -14.89 5.84 -34.22
C GLU A 484 -15.50 7.05 -33.48
N TYR A 485 -15.90 6.88 -32.22
CA TYR A 485 -16.50 7.97 -31.44
C TYR A 485 -15.46 8.96 -30.95
N LEU A 486 -14.25 8.48 -30.62
CA LEU A 486 -13.13 9.32 -30.25
C LEU A 486 -12.71 10.21 -31.43
N GLU A 487 -12.62 9.62 -32.62
CA GLU A 487 -12.29 10.30 -33.87
C GLU A 487 -13.34 11.35 -34.26
N ARG A 488 -14.63 11.03 -34.08
CA ARG A 488 -15.72 12.00 -34.25
C ARG A 488 -15.62 13.16 -33.25
N ALA A 489 -15.32 12.87 -31.98
CA ALA A 489 -15.18 13.90 -30.95
C ALA A 489 -14.02 14.85 -31.24
N VAL A 490 -12.86 14.30 -31.64
CA VAL A 490 -11.70 15.11 -32.06
C VAL A 490 -12.04 15.94 -33.28
N SER A 491 -12.63 15.33 -34.31
CA SER A 491 -13.02 16.04 -35.55
C SER A 491 -13.99 17.17 -35.27
N LEU A 492 -14.91 17.00 -34.31
CA LEU A 492 -15.86 18.03 -33.91
C LEU A 492 -15.15 19.25 -33.29
N LEU A 493 -14.15 19.02 -32.42
CA LEU A 493 -13.32 20.10 -31.87
C LEU A 493 -12.50 20.78 -32.97
N GLU A 494 -11.81 20.02 -33.80
CA GLU A 494 -10.92 20.54 -34.85
C GLU A 494 -11.70 21.39 -35.87
N ASN A 495 -12.85 20.90 -36.34
CA ASN A 495 -13.70 21.61 -37.32
C ASN A 495 -14.23 22.94 -36.78
N ALA A 496 -14.48 23.02 -35.48
CA ALA A 496 -14.88 24.26 -34.82
C ALA A 496 -13.70 25.13 -34.37
N GLN A 497 -12.46 24.78 -34.77
CA GLN A 497 -11.24 25.45 -34.31
C GLN A 497 -11.13 25.49 -32.78
N HIS A 498 -11.56 24.42 -32.12
CA HIS A 498 -11.62 24.24 -30.67
C HIS A 498 -12.51 25.25 -29.94
N LYS A 499 -13.38 25.99 -30.64
CA LYS A 499 -14.37 26.86 -30.01
C LYS A 499 -15.54 26.02 -29.51
N LEU A 500 -15.83 26.13 -28.21
CA LEU A 500 -16.98 25.56 -27.55
C LEU A 500 -18.18 26.53 -27.65
N ALA A 501 -19.31 26.02 -28.12
CA ALA A 501 -20.59 26.71 -28.12
C ALA A 501 -21.13 26.89 -26.71
N ALA A 502 -21.82 28.01 -26.48
CA ALA A 502 -22.52 28.32 -25.23
C ALA A 502 -21.65 28.34 -23.95
N VAL A 503 -20.35 28.58 -24.06
CA VAL A 503 -19.47 28.76 -22.89
C VAL A 503 -19.54 30.20 -22.39
N SER A 504 -20.15 30.40 -21.23
CA SER A 504 -20.28 31.72 -20.59
C SER A 504 -19.43 31.87 -19.32
N ASP A 505 -18.91 30.78 -18.77
CA ASP A 505 -18.32 30.74 -17.44
C ASP A 505 -17.09 29.81 -17.37
N LYS A 506 -16.32 29.99 -16.29
CA LYS A 506 -15.06 29.26 -16.04
C LYS A 506 -15.30 27.78 -15.72
N ASP A 507 -16.40 27.44 -15.06
CA ASP A 507 -16.69 26.08 -14.62
C ASP A 507 -16.98 25.18 -15.81
N SER A 508 -17.72 25.69 -16.81
CA SER A 508 -17.97 25.00 -18.08
C SER A 508 -16.67 24.64 -18.81
N VAL A 509 -15.68 25.54 -18.83
CA VAL A 509 -14.36 25.28 -19.44
C VAL A 509 -13.61 24.21 -18.65
N TYR A 510 -13.57 24.34 -17.32
CA TYR A 510 -12.91 23.37 -16.45
C TYR A 510 -13.50 21.97 -16.60
N GLN A 511 -14.83 21.84 -16.63
CA GLN A 511 -15.52 20.55 -16.81
C GLN A 511 -15.12 19.86 -18.12
N VAL A 512 -15.05 20.61 -19.22
CA VAL A 512 -14.65 20.05 -20.53
C VAL A 512 -13.17 19.68 -20.52
N LEU A 513 -12.28 20.53 -19.99
CA LEU A 513 -10.85 20.22 -19.90
C LEU A 513 -10.58 18.97 -19.06
N ASN A 514 -11.15 18.92 -17.85
CA ASN A 514 -10.96 17.79 -16.94
C ASN A 514 -11.60 16.51 -17.49
N GLY A 515 -12.83 16.58 -18.00
CA GLY A 515 -13.52 15.42 -18.55
C GLY A 515 -12.83 14.87 -19.80
N LEU A 516 -12.40 15.71 -20.75
CA LEU A 516 -11.66 15.25 -21.92
C LEU A 516 -10.25 14.75 -21.56
N ALA A 517 -9.60 15.31 -20.54
CA ALA A 517 -8.35 14.76 -20.02
C ALA A 517 -8.53 13.33 -19.52
N GLN A 518 -9.56 13.07 -18.72
CA GLN A 518 -9.89 11.72 -18.25
C GLN A 518 -10.23 10.77 -19.39
N VAL A 519 -11.05 11.21 -20.36
CA VAL A 519 -11.35 10.40 -21.55
C VAL A 519 -10.06 10.06 -22.31
N SER A 520 -9.18 11.04 -22.53
CA SER A 520 -7.91 10.81 -23.23
C SER A 520 -6.99 9.82 -22.50
N CYS A 521 -6.93 9.89 -21.17
CA CYS A 521 -6.23 8.95 -20.30
C CYS A 521 -6.76 7.53 -20.47
N MET A 522 -8.06 7.34 -20.20
CA MET A 522 -8.72 6.03 -20.15
C MET A 522 -8.77 5.33 -21.51
N THR A 523 -8.78 6.10 -22.60
CA THR A 523 -8.85 5.58 -23.98
C THR A 523 -7.52 5.61 -24.71
N ARG A 524 -6.44 6.10 -24.08
CA ARG A 524 -5.13 6.33 -24.71
C ARG A 524 -5.18 7.20 -25.98
N SER A 525 -6.16 8.11 -26.07
CA SER A 525 -6.33 8.98 -27.24
C SER A 525 -5.38 10.17 -27.21
N LYS A 526 -4.20 10.02 -27.83
CA LYS A 526 -3.20 11.09 -27.99
C LYS A 526 -3.76 12.33 -28.67
N ARG A 527 -4.72 12.16 -29.59
CA ARG A 527 -5.37 13.28 -30.29
C ARG A 527 -6.30 14.08 -29.37
N LEU A 528 -7.08 13.40 -28.51
CA LEU A 528 -7.87 14.10 -27.50
C LEU A 528 -6.99 14.83 -26.50
N ALA A 529 -5.86 14.24 -26.07
CA ALA A 529 -4.90 14.95 -25.23
C ALA A 529 -4.36 16.22 -25.92
N ALA A 530 -3.99 16.15 -27.20
CA ALA A 530 -3.61 17.34 -27.97
C ALA A 530 -4.73 18.41 -28.04
N SER A 531 -5.99 17.98 -28.16
CA SER A 531 -7.14 18.89 -28.11
C SER A 531 -7.33 19.53 -26.73
N VAL A 532 -7.05 18.83 -25.62
CA VAL A 532 -7.05 19.41 -24.26
C VAL A 532 -6.03 20.55 -24.15
N LEU A 533 -4.82 20.35 -24.69
CA LEU A 533 -3.79 21.40 -24.75
C LEU A 533 -4.22 22.59 -25.63
N ALA A 534 -4.87 22.33 -26.77
CA ALA A 534 -5.38 23.40 -27.63
C ALA A 534 -6.50 24.21 -26.96
N LEU A 535 -7.43 23.53 -26.28
CA LEU A 535 -8.50 24.15 -25.51
C LEU A 535 -7.96 25.01 -24.38
N SER A 536 -6.96 24.52 -23.62
CA SER A 536 -6.41 25.28 -22.49
C SER A 536 -5.74 26.58 -22.94
N ARG A 537 -5.10 26.57 -24.11
CA ARG A 537 -4.52 27.77 -24.74
C ARG A 537 -5.58 28.76 -25.20
N LEU A 538 -6.64 28.27 -25.86
CA LEU A 538 -7.70 29.11 -26.40
C LEU A 538 -8.52 29.78 -25.28
N TYR A 539 -8.81 29.04 -24.22
CA TYR A 539 -9.63 29.50 -23.09
C TYR A 539 -8.78 29.99 -21.91
N ARG A 540 -7.53 30.40 -22.14
CA ARG A 540 -6.59 30.83 -21.10
C ARG A 540 -7.17 31.86 -20.12
N ASP A 541 -7.97 32.81 -20.61
CA ASP A 541 -8.59 33.86 -19.78
C ASP A 541 -9.73 33.35 -18.87
N TYR A 542 -10.24 32.14 -19.15
CA TYR A 542 -11.29 31.47 -18.37
C TYR A 542 -10.72 30.45 -17.37
N ILE A 543 -9.43 30.12 -17.46
CA ILE A 543 -8.76 29.20 -16.55
C ILE A 543 -8.40 29.94 -15.26
N ASP A 544 -8.92 29.47 -14.13
CA ASP A 544 -8.65 30.04 -12.80
C ASP A 544 -7.64 29.24 -12.01
N VAL A 545 -6.37 29.23 -12.47
CA VAL A 545 -5.31 28.46 -11.79
C VAL A 545 -5.13 28.88 -10.32
N ASN A 546 -5.51 30.11 -9.96
CA ASN A 546 -5.35 30.61 -8.59
C ASN A 546 -6.30 29.94 -7.58
N SER A 547 -7.48 29.48 -8.01
CA SER A 547 -8.43 28.83 -7.12
C SER A 547 -7.98 27.40 -6.79
N GLU A 548 -7.53 26.64 -7.79
CA GLU A 548 -7.20 25.22 -7.65
C GLU A 548 -5.92 24.84 -8.43
N PRO A 549 -4.74 25.36 -8.02
CA PRO A 549 -3.50 25.23 -8.79
C PRO A 549 -3.08 23.79 -9.10
N GLU A 550 -3.18 22.91 -8.10
CA GLU A 550 -2.82 21.50 -8.21
C GLU A 550 -3.77 20.75 -9.17
N ASN A 551 -5.06 21.10 -9.21
CA ASN A 551 -6.03 20.50 -10.11
C ASN A 551 -5.74 20.85 -11.58
N TYR A 552 -5.36 22.10 -11.86
CA TYR A 552 -4.97 22.48 -13.23
C TYR A 552 -3.65 21.84 -13.68
N LEU A 553 -2.71 21.63 -12.77
CA LEU A 553 -1.53 20.80 -13.08
C LEU A 553 -1.95 19.35 -13.36
N ALA A 554 -2.82 18.77 -12.53
CA ALA A 554 -3.31 17.40 -12.65
C ALA A 554 -4.03 17.15 -14.00
N ILE A 555 -4.83 18.09 -14.51
CA ILE A 555 -5.50 17.95 -15.83
C ILE A 555 -4.49 17.58 -16.92
N GLY A 556 -3.34 18.27 -16.97
CA GLY A 556 -2.32 17.99 -17.97
C GLY A 556 -1.62 16.66 -17.76
N ILE A 557 -1.40 16.27 -16.51
CA ILE A 557 -0.75 14.98 -16.22
C ILE A 557 -1.69 13.82 -16.58
N VAL A 558 -2.97 13.92 -16.23
CA VAL A 558 -4.01 12.95 -16.60
C VAL A 558 -4.14 12.86 -18.12
N ALA A 559 -4.25 13.99 -18.82
CA ALA A 559 -4.28 13.98 -20.29
C ALA A 559 -3.00 13.38 -20.90
N GLY A 560 -1.85 13.68 -20.30
CA GLY A 560 -0.54 13.15 -20.71
C GLY A 560 -0.46 11.63 -20.62
N ALA A 561 -1.18 11.01 -19.69
CA ALA A 561 -1.26 9.54 -19.62
C ALA A 561 -1.90 8.91 -20.87
N ALA A 562 -2.43 9.68 -21.83
CA ALA A 562 -2.76 9.15 -23.16
C ALA A 562 -1.53 8.60 -23.92
N PHE A 563 -0.32 8.98 -23.54
CA PHE A 563 0.94 8.54 -24.16
C PHE A 563 1.56 7.39 -23.36
N GLU A 564 1.57 6.19 -23.96
CA GLU A 564 2.16 5.00 -23.34
C GLU A 564 3.70 5.01 -23.35
N ASP A 565 4.32 5.72 -24.30
CA ASP A 565 5.77 5.85 -24.40
C ASP A 565 6.28 7.00 -23.53
N LYS A 566 7.40 6.76 -22.82
CA LYS A 566 7.98 7.73 -21.87
C LYS A 566 8.35 9.08 -22.51
N ASP A 567 8.80 9.05 -23.76
CA ASP A 567 9.19 10.26 -24.49
C ASP A 567 7.98 11.15 -24.75
N GLY A 568 6.93 10.61 -25.40
CA GLY A 568 5.70 11.36 -25.69
C GLY A 568 4.99 11.82 -24.41
N TRP A 569 4.96 10.98 -23.37
CA TRP A 569 4.42 11.34 -22.07
C TRP A 569 5.17 12.53 -21.44
N SER A 570 6.50 12.45 -21.37
CA SER A 570 7.33 13.52 -20.79
C SER A 570 7.26 14.82 -21.60
N GLU A 571 7.23 14.74 -22.93
CA GLU A 571 7.13 15.91 -23.81
C GLU A 571 5.80 16.62 -23.63
N TYR A 572 4.70 15.87 -23.58
CA TYR A 572 3.36 16.42 -23.35
C TYR A 572 3.28 17.14 -21.99
N ILE A 573 3.72 16.49 -20.90
CA ILE A 573 3.71 17.09 -19.57
C ILE A 573 4.58 18.34 -19.52
N GLY A 574 5.80 18.28 -20.09
CA GLY A 574 6.70 19.43 -20.13
C GLY A 574 6.09 20.63 -20.86
N GLN A 575 5.38 20.39 -21.95
CA GLN A 575 4.67 21.44 -22.68
C GLN A 575 3.50 22.01 -21.87
N TRP A 576 2.71 21.17 -21.20
CA TRP A 576 1.63 21.61 -20.32
C TRP A 576 2.13 22.47 -19.16
N CYS A 577 3.16 22.00 -18.45
CA CYS A 577 3.78 22.74 -17.35
C CYS A 577 4.35 24.07 -17.82
N THR A 578 4.96 24.12 -19.01
CA THR A 578 5.46 25.36 -19.61
C THR A 578 4.33 26.35 -19.90
N ASP A 579 3.20 25.86 -20.41
CA ASP A 579 2.04 26.71 -20.70
C ASP A 579 1.44 27.30 -19.41
N LEU A 580 1.36 26.51 -18.34
CA LEU A 580 0.96 26.99 -17.00
C LEU A 580 1.94 28.02 -16.44
N ALA A 581 3.24 27.79 -16.59
CA ALA A 581 4.29 28.69 -16.09
C ALA A 581 4.26 30.08 -16.75
N TYR A 582 3.70 30.19 -17.96
CA TYR A 582 3.51 31.46 -18.66
C TYR A 582 2.17 32.15 -18.36
N MET A 583 1.31 31.55 -17.53
CA MET A 583 0.07 32.19 -17.08
C MET A 583 0.33 33.22 -15.98
N ARG A 584 -0.59 34.17 -15.83
CA ARG A 584 -0.58 35.12 -14.70
C ARG A 584 -1.20 34.45 -13.48
N ILE A 585 -0.34 33.82 -12.67
CA ILE A 585 -0.71 33.13 -11.44
C ILE A 585 -0.16 33.86 -10.21
N SER A 586 -0.84 33.70 -9.08
CA SER A 586 -0.42 34.26 -7.78
C SER A 586 0.83 33.54 -7.26
N GLU A 587 1.54 34.17 -6.34
CA GLU A 587 2.70 33.57 -5.67
C GLU A 587 2.31 32.28 -4.94
N GLU A 588 1.18 32.28 -4.21
CA GLU A 588 0.69 31.08 -3.52
C GLU A 588 0.40 29.92 -4.48
N ALA A 589 -0.26 30.20 -5.61
CA ALA A 589 -0.54 29.20 -6.64
C ALA A 589 0.76 28.67 -7.28
N THR A 590 1.72 29.57 -7.51
CA THR A 590 3.06 29.23 -8.03
C THR A 590 3.78 28.24 -7.11
N VAL A 591 3.80 28.50 -5.80
CA VAL A 591 4.46 27.62 -4.83
C VAL A 591 3.80 26.23 -4.78
N LYS A 592 2.46 26.15 -4.83
CA LYS A 592 1.75 24.86 -4.84
C LYS A 592 2.08 24.05 -6.10
N ILE A 593 2.08 24.67 -7.27
CA ILE A 593 2.46 24.01 -8.54
C ILE A 593 3.93 23.60 -8.51
N GLU A 594 4.83 24.45 -8.02
CA GLU A 594 6.26 24.14 -7.90
C GLU A 594 6.48 22.87 -7.06
N VAL A 595 5.88 22.82 -5.87
CA VAL A 595 6.05 21.71 -4.92
C VAL A 595 5.52 20.40 -5.51
N MET A 596 4.36 20.43 -6.18
CA MET A 596 3.81 19.25 -6.85
C MET A 596 4.66 18.81 -8.05
N LEU A 597 5.11 19.74 -8.89
CA LEU A 597 5.94 19.43 -10.06
C LEU A 597 7.32 18.89 -9.65
N GLU A 598 7.95 19.48 -8.62
CA GLU A 598 9.20 18.98 -8.07
C GLU A 598 9.02 17.56 -7.52
N ARG A 599 7.90 17.31 -6.82
CA ARG A 599 7.59 15.97 -6.31
C ARG A 599 7.44 14.93 -7.42
N LEU A 600 6.73 15.27 -8.50
CA LEU A 600 6.60 14.41 -9.68
C LEU A 600 7.97 14.09 -10.29
N CYS A 601 8.84 15.09 -10.44
CA CYS A 601 10.19 14.87 -10.97
C CYS A 601 11.07 14.05 -10.03
N VAL A 602 10.87 14.11 -8.70
CA VAL A 602 11.60 13.23 -7.77
C VAL A 602 11.14 11.77 -7.90
N LEU A 603 9.84 11.53 -8.07
CA LEU A 603 9.28 10.18 -8.22
C LEU A 603 9.60 9.57 -9.59
N GLU A 604 9.53 10.38 -10.66
CA GLU A 604 9.94 10.00 -12.01
C GLU A 604 10.98 10.99 -12.55
N PRO A 605 12.28 10.76 -12.26
CA PRO A 605 13.38 11.63 -12.68
C PRO A 605 13.45 11.90 -14.18
N TYR A 606 12.85 11.06 -15.01
CA TYR A 606 12.80 11.30 -16.45
C TYR A 606 12.11 12.63 -16.81
N LEU A 607 11.15 13.07 -16.00
CA LEU A 607 10.43 14.33 -16.22
C LEU A 607 11.33 15.57 -16.10
N TYR A 608 12.49 15.48 -15.45
CA TYR A 608 13.43 16.62 -15.43
C TYR A 608 13.88 17.02 -16.85
N TYR A 609 13.91 16.10 -17.81
CA TYR A 609 14.34 16.41 -19.18
C TYR A 609 13.46 17.47 -19.85
N THR A 610 12.15 17.44 -19.59
CA THR A 610 11.16 18.32 -20.25
C THR A 610 10.57 19.37 -19.32
N CYS A 611 10.50 19.09 -18.00
CA CYS A 611 9.86 19.97 -17.02
C CYS A 611 10.81 20.99 -16.36
N SER A 612 12.13 20.84 -16.47
CA SER A 612 13.11 21.70 -15.76
C SER A 612 12.89 23.20 -16.03
N ARG A 613 12.59 23.58 -17.28
CA ARG A 613 12.32 24.99 -17.64
C ARG A 613 11.12 25.55 -16.89
N ALA A 614 10.01 24.81 -16.85
CA ALA A 614 8.81 25.24 -16.14
C ALA A 614 9.08 25.33 -14.62
N LEU A 615 9.78 24.33 -14.07
CA LEU A 615 10.17 24.31 -12.66
C LEU A 615 11.04 25.52 -12.27
N ASP A 616 12.01 25.90 -13.11
CA ASP A 616 12.84 27.08 -12.90
C ASP A 616 12.01 28.38 -12.92
N ILE A 617 11.03 28.49 -13.83
CA ILE A 617 10.13 29.65 -13.90
C ILE A 617 9.30 29.74 -12.61
N PHE A 618 8.69 28.64 -12.17
CA PHE A 618 7.92 28.64 -10.91
C PHE A 618 8.81 29.02 -9.71
N LYS A 619 10.03 28.47 -9.62
CA LYS A 619 11.02 28.82 -8.59
C LYS A 619 11.41 30.29 -8.59
N MET A 620 11.48 30.94 -9.75
CA MET A 620 11.79 32.36 -9.88
C MET A 620 10.60 33.25 -9.50
N LEU A 621 9.38 32.80 -9.78
CA LEU A 621 8.15 33.54 -9.50
C LEU A 621 7.71 33.42 -8.04
N GLY A 622 7.96 32.27 -7.39
CA GLY A 622 7.57 32.00 -5.99
C GLY A 622 8.53 32.54 -4.93
N LYS A 623 9.64 33.19 -5.32
CA LYS A 623 10.64 33.78 -4.41
C LYS A 623 10.58 35.32 -4.36
N LYS A 624 9.55 35.93 -4.92
CA LYS A 624 9.31 37.38 -4.94
C LYS A 624 8.21 37.71 -3.98
#